data_AF-A0A0N4YG77-F1
#
_entry.id   AF-A0A0N4YG77-F1
#
_cell.length_a   1.000
_cell.length_b   1.000
_cell.length_c   1.000
_cell.angle_alpha   90.00
_cell.angle_beta   90.00
_cell.angle_gamma   90.00
#
_symmetry.space_group_name_H-M   'P 1'
#
loop_
_entity.id
_entity.type
_entity.pdbx_description
1 polymer ?
#
loop_
_entity_poly.entity_id
_entity_poly.type
_entity_poly.pdbx_seq_one_letter_code
_entity_poly.pdbx_strand_id
1 'polypeptide(L)'
;MDSDMMEDHRWGRSLRPAPVSPNISAEIEQVPSFIPQFAQLGLGDMQQPPPPSKQSGSHSPFSSHRVPPTFIPSSASSSTNHTEAIPLYQENHGGTTYFYPHQQPPPASIATPDSNGGNPRVGPPTSIHDEVPENHTVVNTNGSFSYQGPVPHIGKFRPKSVAGNSMAQFVSPDVKMELVHRQLAMEARADPHVYPDLPQQVEHLNHLVPLEQINQHHATQSVFKAISVRDGVTYCIRRLHGFRISSPKQLQPLETWKKLSNVNVVQLREVIANCKAFGDSSVILVYDYHPLADSLKTRHFGRMLGSGFIDGITGAKMSSQLSGHVSTQMQQGAGVVEWLLWSYVIQLSSALRAVHANGLASRCVDLSKILVHGKSKVLLSCGGVADLLVPDSQVQQLQMEDLHALGRVLLALATGNAFSARRDLVQQSMTYVSNHYSSDMKNLISFLLSSSPSGRKSINEIMPMIGARFYSQLETAQMRNDMLENELSKELENGRLFRILAKINTIVERPEHNLDPSWSETGDRFLIKLFRDYVFHQVTESGKPWMDMAHIVQCLNKLDAGVSEKVQLVSRDGNNLIVVSYGDLRRCLEAAFRELSTTASVVPRH
;
A
#
# COMPACT_ATOMS: atom_id res chain seq x y z
N MET A 1 38.38 43.48 -19.79
CA MET A 1 39.31 43.92 -18.73
C MET A 1 39.03 43.06 -17.51
N ASP A 2 39.26 41.73 -17.55
CA ASP A 2 40.53 40.97 -17.79
C ASP A 2 41.47 41.14 -16.57
N SER A 3 42.20 40.16 -16.02
CA SER A 3 42.28 38.67 -16.12
C SER A 3 43.29 38.20 -15.03
N ASP A 4 43.40 36.97 -14.52
CA ASP A 4 42.74 35.66 -14.70
C ASP A 4 42.87 34.88 -13.35
N MET A 5 42.02 33.90 -12.96
CA MET A 5 41.93 32.48 -13.39
C MET A 5 43.26 31.66 -13.32
N MET A 6 43.24 30.58 -12.51
CA MET A 6 43.59 29.16 -12.83
C MET A 6 44.92 28.82 -13.57
N GLU A 7 45.60 27.67 -13.40
CA GLU A 7 45.48 26.51 -12.48
C GLU A 7 46.78 25.66 -12.52
N ASP A 8 46.72 24.45 -11.93
CA ASP A 8 47.47 23.22 -12.29
C ASP A 8 49.03 23.20 -12.23
N HIS A 9 49.54 22.45 -11.24
CA HIS A 9 50.72 21.60 -11.47
C HIS A 9 50.53 20.21 -10.85
N ARG A 10 50.29 19.24 -11.75
CA ARG A 10 49.96 17.85 -11.42
C ARG A 10 51.19 16.94 -11.44
N TRP A 11 51.63 16.50 -10.26
CA TRP A 11 52.44 15.29 -10.08
C TRP A 11 51.92 14.54 -8.83
N GLY A 12 51.73 13.22 -8.82
CA GLY A 12 52.08 12.21 -9.82
C GLY A 12 52.92 11.08 -9.21
N ARG A 13 52.33 10.23 -8.37
CA ARG A 13 52.98 9.00 -7.85
C ARG A 13 51.97 7.89 -7.57
N SER A 14 52.31 6.69 -8.02
CA SER A 14 51.56 5.45 -7.78
C SER A 14 51.83 4.91 -6.37
N LEU A 15 50.80 4.33 -5.75
CA LEU A 15 50.93 3.37 -4.65
C LEU A 15 50.25 2.06 -5.06
N ARG A 16 50.85 0.93 -4.65
CA ARG A 16 50.39 -0.42 -5.00
C ARG A 16 49.36 -0.94 -3.98
N PRO A 17 48.44 -1.84 -4.36
CA PRO A 17 47.62 -2.56 -3.38
C PRO A 17 48.49 -3.51 -2.52
N ALA A 18 48.07 -3.72 -1.27
CA ALA A 18 48.67 -4.69 -0.36
C ALA A 18 48.16 -6.13 -0.66
N PRO A 19 48.95 -7.18 -0.37
CA PRO A 19 48.59 -8.57 -0.68
C PRO A 19 47.57 -9.16 0.31
N VAL A 20 46.78 -10.11 -0.18
CA VAL A 20 45.86 -10.93 0.62
C VAL A 20 46.58 -12.19 1.14
N SER A 21 46.26 -12.64 2.35
CA SER A 21 46.63 -13.96 2.88
C SER A 21 45.60 -14.41 3.94
N PRO A 22 45.45 -15.73 4.21
CA PRO A 22 44.15 -16.29 4.59
C PRO A 22 44.00 -16.73 6.06
N ASN A 23 42.75 -17.09 6.40
CA ASN A 23 42.29 -17.89 7.56
C ASN A 23 42.72 -17.45 8.97
N ILE A 24 41.77 -16.85 9.69
CA ILE A 24 41.57 -17.12 11.13
C ILE A 24 40.09 -17.49 11.30
N SER A 25 39.82 -18.65 11.89
CA SER A 25 38.48 -19.08 12.29
C SER A 25 38.06 -18.33 13.56
N ALA A 26 36.83 -17.83 13.61
CA ALA A 26 36.23 -17.26 14.81
C ALA A 26 34.92 -17.99 15.15
N GLU A 27 34.67 -18.18 16.44
CA GLU A 27 33.56 -19.01 16.95
C GLU A 27 32.22 -18.25 16.91
N ILE A 28 31.12 -19.01 16.81
CA ILE A 28 29.76 -18.45 16.82
C ILE A 28 29.35 -18.19 18.28
N GLU A 29 29.46 -16.94 18.73
CA GLU A 29 28.85 -16.52 20.00
C GLU A 29 27.32 -16.66 19.95
N GLN A 30 26.76 -17.11 21.08
CA GLN A 30 25.35 -17.50 21.18
C GLN A 30 24.43 -16.29 21.35
N VAL A 31 23.47 -16.12 20.45
CA VAL A 31 22.39 -15.12 20.62
C VAL A 31 21.37 -15.63 21.64
N PRO A 32 21.12 -14.93 22.76
CA PRO A 32 20.20 -15.40 23.80
C PRO A 32 18.73 -15.28 23.36
N SER A 33 18.06 -16.41 23.18
CA SER A 33 16.64 -16.47 22.82
C SER A 33 15.74 -16.15 24.02
N PHE A 34 15.18 -14.93 24.08
CA PHE A 34 14.23 -14.55 25.12
C PHE A 34 12.83 -15.11 24.83
N ILE A 35 12.44 -16.17 25.54
CA ILE A 35 11.12 -16.80 25.45
C ILE A 35 10.20 -16.24 26.56
N PRO A 36 9.03 -15.63 26.23
CA PRO A 36 8.09 -15.17 27.24
C PRO A 36 7.45 -16.33 28.02
N GLN A 37 7.83 -16.48 29.29
CA GLN A 37 7.37 -17.55 30.17
C GLN A 37 5.97 -17.23 30.75
N PHE A 38 4.90 -17.68 30.08
CA PHE A 38 3.51 -17.49 30.55
C PHE A 38 2.66 -18.76 30.44
N ALA A 39 3.16 -19.88 30.97
CA ALA A 39 2.51 -21.19 30.94
C ALA A 39 2.55 -21.91 32.31
N GLN A 40 2.16 -21.22 33.40
CA GLN A 40 2.19 -21.82 34.74
C GLN A 40 1.16 -21.27 35.74
N LEU A 41 -0.13 -21.27 35.38
CA LEU A 41 -1.24 -21.31 36.35
C LEU A 41 -2.20 -22.44 35.95
N GLY A 42 -2.54 -23.29 36.92
CA GLY A 42 -3.21 -24.57 36.68
C GLY A 42 -4.72 -24.45 36.44
N LEU A 43 -5.26 -25.36 35.64
CA LEU A 43 -6.69 -25.61 35.55
C LEU A 43 -7.16 -26.33 36.83
N GLY A 44 -8.13 -25.74 37.52
CA GLY A 44 -8.88 -26.38 38.60
C GLY A 44 -10.37 -26.42 38.25
N ASP A 45 -11.00 -27.58 38.40
CA ASP A 45 -12.44 -27.75 38.18
C ASP A 45 -13.29 -26.90 39.14
N MET A 46 -14.26 -26.16 38.60
CA MET A 46 -15.39 -25.60 39.34
C MET A 46 -16.64 -25.65 38.46
N GLN A 47 -17.70 -26.28 38.95
CA GLN A 47 -18.96 -26.49 38.22
C GLN A 47 -19.78 -25.19 38.10
N GLN A 48 -20.48 -25.04 36.97
CA GLN A 48 -21.51 -24.00 36.81
C GLN A 48 -22.81 -24.41 37.55
N PRO A 49 -23.39 -23.54 38.40
CA PRO A 49 -24.75 -23.73 38.91
C PRO A 49 -25.81 -23.30 37.86
N PRO A 50 -27.01 -23.91 37.84
CA PRO A 50 -28.07 -23.60 36.88
C PRO A 50 -28.85 -22.32 37.23
N PRO A 51 -29.43 -21.62 36.23
CA PRO A 51 -30.27 -20.45 36.48
C PRO A 51 -31.69 -20.82 36.98
N PRO A 52 -32.31 -20.02 37.86
CA PRO A 52 -33.67 -20.23 38.39
C PRO A 52 -34.77 -19.80 37.38
N SER A 53 -36.04 -20.09 37.69
CA SER A 53 -37.14 -20.00 36.71
C SER A 53 -38.38 -19.22 37.18
N LYS A 54 -38.99 -18.47 36.24
CA LYS A 54 -40.35 -17.85 36.28
C LYS A 54 -40.47 -16.62 37.23
N GLN A 55 -41.46 -15.71 37.10
CA GLN A 55 -42.75 -15.79 36.39
C GLN A 55 -43.35 -14.42 35.96
N SER A 56 -44.09 -14.41 34.84
CA SER A 56 -45.16 -13.46 34.41
C SER A 56 -44.88 -11.96 34.16
N GLY A 57 -45.47 -11.44 33.07
CA GLY A 57 -45.56 -10.01 32.71
C GLY A 57 -45.98 -9.83 31.25
N SER A 58 -47.23 -9.42 30.99
CA SER A 58 -47.84 -9.41 29.64
C SER A 58 -47.47 -8.19 28.77
N HIS A 59 -47.27 -8.38 27.46
CA HIS A 59 -48.27 -8.06 26.41
C HIS A 59 -47.73 -8.30 24.98
N SER A 60 -48.60 -8.83 24.11
CA SER A 60 -48.44 -9.05 22.66
C SER A 60 -49.03 -7.84 21.87
N PRO A 61 -48.95 -7.73 20.51
CA PRO A 61 -48.58 -8.74 19.51
C PRO A 61 -47.71 -8.29 18.31
N PHE A 62 -47.25 -9.26 17.49
CA PHE A 62 -47.45 -9.27 16.01
C PHE A 62 -47.14 -10.68 15.44
N SER A 63 -47.60 -10.98 14.22
CA SER A 63 -47.80 -12.36 13.75
C SER A 63 -46.70 -12.97 12.86
N SER A 64 -46.31 -14.19 13.23
CA SER A 64 -46.07 -15.39 12.40
C SER A 64 -45.10 -15.32 11.19
N HIS A 65 -43.93 -15.93 11.35
CA HIS A 65 -43.20 -16.55 10.23
C HIS A 65 -43.81 -17.90 9.85
N ARG A 66 -43.97 -18.17 8.55
CA ARG A 66 -44.27 -19.50 7.98
C ARG A 66 -43.10 -19.95 7.12
N VAL A 67 -42.62 -21.17 7.33
CA VAL A 67 -41.52 -21.78 6.56
C VAL A 67 -42.06 -22.41 5.27
N PRO A 68 -41.50 -22.09 4.08
CA PRO A 68 -41.72 -22.86 2.85
C PRO A 68 -40.69 -24.02 2.72
N PRO A 69 -41.02 -25.12 2.00
CA PRO A 69 -40.37 -26.41 2.23
C PRO A 69 -39.22 -26.75 1.27
N THR A 70 -38.41 -27.73 1.67
CA THR A 70 -37.55 -28.52 0.77
C THR A 70 -38.38 -29.15 -0.34
N PHE A 71 -37.94 -29.06 -1.59
CA PHE A 71 -38.62 -29.68 -2.73
C PHE A 71 -37.65 -30.54 -3.57
N ILE A 72 -38.00 -31.80 -3.77
CA ILE A 72 -37.31 -32.74 -4.66
C ILE A 72 -38.24 -33.00 -5.86
N PRO A 73 -37.84 -32.65 -7.09
CA PRO A 73 -38.52 -33.13 -8.30
C PRO A 73 -37.94 -34.50 -8.70
N SER A 74 -38.79 -35.52 -8.71
CA SER A 74 -38.43 -36.85 -9.22
C SER A 74 -38.37 -36.88 -10.76
N SER A 75 -37.70 -37.91 -11.28
CA SER A 75 -37.61 -38.25 -12.72
C SER A 75 -38.97 -38.44 -13.40
N ALA A 76 -39.10 -37.95 -14.64
CA ALA A 76 -40.16 -38.37 -15.57
C ALA A 76 -39.69 -38.36 -17.05
N SER A 77 -39.91 -39.50 -17.72
CA SER A 77 -40.08 -39.69 -19.19
C SER A 77 -39.28 -38.82 -20.18
N SER A 78 -38.16 -39.38 -20.64
CA SER A 78 -37.87 -39.65 -22.07
C SER A 78 -38.57 -38.82 -23.17
N SER A 79 -37.76 -38.14 -23.98
CA SER A 79 -38.00 -38.00 -25.42
C SER A 79 -36.73 -38.42 -26.19
N THR A 80 -36.88 -39.28 -27.20
CA THR A 80 -35.77 -39.82 -27.99
C THR A 80 -35.42 -38.89 -29.15
N ASN A 81 -34.12 -38.59 -29.30
CA ASN A 81 -33.52 -38.29 -30.60
C ASN A 81 -32.11 -38.88 -30.61
N HIS A 82 -31.81 -39.73 -31.60
CA HIS A 82 -30.46 -40.21 -31.85
C HIS A 82 -29.70 -39.15 -32.66
N THR A 83 -28.49 -38.83 -32.22
CA THR A 83 -27.46 -38.24 -33.06
C THR A 83 -26.21 -39.11 -32.90
N GLU A 84 -25.81 -39.79 -33.97
CA GLU A 84 -24.74 -40.79 -33.89
C GLU A 84 -23.38 -40.11 -33.67
N ALA A 85 -22.62 -40.60 -32.69
CA ALA A 85 -21.27 -40.10 -32.43
C ALA A 85 -20.29 -40.70 -33.45
N ILE A 86 -19.65 -39.85 -34.24
CA ILE A 86 -18.59 -40.26 -35.18
C ILE A 86 -17.39 -40.77 -34.36
N PRO A 87 -16.93 -42.02 -34.55
CA PRO A 87 -15.77 -42.54 -33.85
C PRO A 87 -14.49 -41.86 -34.36
N LEU A 88 -13.84 -41.09 -33.47
CA LEU A 88 -12.55 -40.46 -33.73
C LEU A 88 -11.41 -41.47 -33.48
N TYR A 89 -10.44 -41.53 -34.40
CA TYR A 89 -9.18 -42.26 -34.17
C TYR A 89 -8.30 -41.46 -33.20
N GLN A 90 -7.76 -42.12 -32.18
CA GLN A 90 -6.94 -41.50 -31.13
C GLN A 90 -5.47 -41.91 -31.27
N GLU A 91 -4.57 -40.92 -31.31
CA GLU A 91 -3.12 -41.12 -31.37
C GLU A 91 -2.41 -40.34 -30.26
N ASN A 92 -1.26 -40.82 -29.77
CA ASN A 92 -0.57 -40.27 -28.60
C ASN A 92 0.92 -40.06 -28.87
N HIS A 93 1.36 -38.81 -29.01
CA HIS A 93 2.75 -38.44 -29.27
C HIS A 93 3.26 -37.52 -28.14
N GLY A 94 4.39 -37.87 -27.51
CA GLY A 94 5.05 -37.01 -26.51
C GLY A 94 4.28 -36.72 -25.21
N GLY A 95 3.10 -37.32 -25.02
CA GLY A 95 2.16 -37.00 -23.92
C GLY A 95 0.94 -36.19 -24.37
N THR A 96 0.90 -35.72 -25.61
CA THR A 96 -0.24 -35.05 -26.24
C THR A 96 -1.07 -36.05 -27.05
N THR A 97 -2.39 -35.93 -26.92
CA THR A 97 -3.37 -36.80 -27.59
C THR A 97 -4.03 -36.06 -28.75
N TYR A 98 -4.05 -36.69 -29.93
CA TYR A 98 -4.64 -36.19 -31.17
C TYR A 98 -5.87 -37.03 -31.54
N PHE A 99 -6.83 -36.40 -32.22
CA PHE A 99 -8.09 -37.03 -32.64
C PHE A 99 -8.37 -36.74 -34.12
N TYR A 100 -8.63 -37.78 -34.91
CA TYR A 100 -8.84 -37.67 -36.36
C TYR A 100 -10.17 -38.30 -36.82
N PRO A 101 -10.92 -37.68 -37.75
CA PRO A 101 -12.10 -38.27 -38.38
C PRO A 101 -11.73 -39.32 -39.44
N HIS A 102 -12.60 -40.32 -39.62
CA HIS A 102 -12.29 -41.54 -40.39
C HIS A 102 -12.55 -41.39 -41.91
N GLN A 103 -11.62 -41.88 -42.73
CA GLN A 103 -11.82 -42.14 -44.18
C GLN A 103 -11.22 -43.51 -44.52
N GLN A 104 -11.87 -44.31 -45.39
CA GLN A 104 -11.49 -45.71 -45.66
C GLN A 104 -10.84 -45.96 -47.03
N PRO A 105 -9.92 -46.96 -47.14
CA PRO A 105 -9.11 -47.24 -48.33
C PRO A 105 -9.55 -48.53 -49.07
N PRO A 106 -8.78 -48.96 -50.09
CA PRO A 106 -8.17 -50.31 -50.06
C PRO A 106 -6.77 -50.35 -50.75
N PRO A 107 -6.14 -51.52 -51.00
CA PRO A 107 -5.69 -52.59 -50.09
C PRO A 107 -4.18 -52.94 -50.33
N ALA A 108 -3.54 -53.96 -49.74
CA ALA A 108 -3.45 -54.52 -48.37
C ALA A 108 -2.31 -55.57 -48.36
N SER A 109 -1.68 -55.87 -47.22
CA SER A 109 -0.68 -56.96 -47.09
C SER A 109 -0.65 -57.60 -45.69
N ILE A 110 -0.04 -58.78 -45.57
CA ILE A 110 -0.28 -59.78 -44.50
C ILE A 110 1.03 -60.14 -43.76
N ALA A 111 1.01 -60.22 -42.42
CA ALA A 111 1.75 -61.22 -41.62
C ALA A 111 1.48 -61.13 -40.09
N THR A 112 1.38 -62.29 -39.44
CA THR A 112 1.51 -62.59 -37.99
C THR A 112 2.03 -64.05 -37.86
N PRO A 113 2.42 -64.61 -36.68
CA PRO A 113 2.46 -64.07 -35.31
C PRO A 113 3.95 -63.97 -34.83
N ASP A 114 4.46 -64.23 -33.61
CA ASP A 114 3.95 -64.83 -32.36
C ASP A 114 4.74 -64.37 -31.09
N SER A 115 4.97 -65.27 -30.13
CA SER A 115 5.44 -65.09 -28.74
C SER A 115 6.88 -65.65 -28.54
N ASN A 116 7.55 -65.66 -27.36
CA ASN A 116 7.09 -65.72 -25.97
C ASN A 116 8.23 -65.47 -24.93
N GLY A 117 7.87 -65.16 -23.67
CA GLY A 117 8.66 -65.57 -22.47
C GLY A 117 9.26 -64.48 -21.54
N GLY A 118 8.90 -64.51 -20.24
CA GLY A 118 9.77 -64.05 -19.13
C GLY A 118 9.26 -62.93 -18.20
N ASN A 119 9.08 -63.26 -16.92
CA ASN A 119 8.97 -62.36 -15.73
C ASN A 119 10.00 -62.90 -14.68
N PRO A 120 10.46 -62.20 -13.60
CA PRO A 120 9.68 -61.27 -12.76
C PRO A 120 10.39 -60.02 -12.15
N ARG A 121 9.62 -58.92 -12.04
CA ARG A 121 9.40 -58.02 -10.86
C ARG A 121 10.53 -57.63 -9.85
N VAL A 122 10.57 -56.31 -9.57
CA VAL A 122 11.06 -55.56 -8.36
C VAL A 122 12.51 -55.02 -8.35
N GLY A 123 12.62 -53.68 -8.27
CA GLY A 123 13.83 -52.94 -7.84
C GLY A 123 13.79 -51.46 -8.25
N PRO A 124 13.66 -50.47 -7.32
CA PRO A 124 13.63 -49.04 -7.67
C PRO A 124 14.99 -48.34 -7.44
N PRO A 125 15.51 -47.58 -8.42
CA PRO A 125 16.69 -46.72 -8.23
C PRO A 125 16.32 -45.27 -7.84
N THR A 126 16.79 -44.86 -6.66
CA THR A 126 17.33 -43.53 -6.31
C THR A 126 16.76 -42.27 -7.00
N SER A 127 16.05 -41.44 -6.23
CA SER A 127 15.84 -40.02 -6.54
C SER A 127 17.12 -39.20 -6.34
N ILE A 128 17.46 -38.35 -7.32
CA ILE A 128 18.53 -37.34 -7.17
C ILE A 128 17.96 -36.13 -6.41
N HIS A 129 18.72 -35.60 -5.46
CA HIS A 129 18.43 -34.32 -4.81
C HIS A 129 19.02 -33.17 -5.65
N ASP A 130 18.19 -32.22 -6.07
CA ASP A 130 18.64 -30.87 -6.41
C ASP A 130 18.48 -29.96 -5.18
N GLU A 131 19.46 -29.09 -4.94
CA GLU A 131 19.45 -28.15 -3.81
C GLU A 131 18.59 -26.91 -4.14
N VAL A 132 17.69 -26.54 -3.23
CA VAL A 132 16.85 -25.34 -3.34
C VAL A 132 17.39 -24.25 -2.40
N PRO A 133 17.65 -23.01 -2.87
CA PRO A 133 18.24 -21.96 -2.03
C PRO A 133 17.41 -21.57 -0.80
N GLU A 134 18.12 -21.27 0.29
CA GLU A 134 17.56 -20.84 1.58
C GLU A 134 16.92 -19.45 1.54
N ASN A 135 15.72 -19.31 0.99
CA ASN A 135 14.80 -18.19 1.28
C ASN A 135 13.33 -18.43 0.86
N HIS A 136 12.92 -19.68 0.63
CA HIS A 136 11.54 -20.02 0.25
C HIS A 136 10.83 -20.83 1.33
N THR A 137 9.70 -20.30 1.82
CA THR A 137 8.74 -21.06 2.64
C THR A 137 8.04 -22.09 1.76
N VAL A 138 8.63 -23.27 1.59
CA VAL A 138 8.07 -24.34 0.76
C VAL A 138 6.82 -24.91 1.42
N VAL A 139 5.64 -24.59 0.87
CA VAL A 139 4.35 -25.14 1.30
C VAL A 139 4.24 -26.59 0.80
N ASN A 140 4.83 -27.53 1.54
CA ASN A 140 4.79 -28.96 1.25
C ASN A 140 3.40 -29.56 1.55
N THR A 141 2.41 -29.20 0.74
CA THR A 141 1.07 -29.80 0.73
C THR A 141 0.80 -30.47 -0.61
N ASN A 142 0.40 -31.74 -0.61
CA ASN A 142 0.05 -32.49 -1.82
C ASN A 142 -1.31 -32.04 -2.37
N GLY A 143 -1.37 -30.85 -2.99
CA GLY A 143 -2.56 -30.27 -3.59
C GLY A 143 -2.22 -29.31 -4.73
N SER A 144 -3.17 -29.12 -5.64
CA SER A 144 -3.01 -28.16 -6.75
C SER A 144 -3.14 -26.72 -6.22
N PHE A 145 -2.13 -25.89 -6.46
CA PHE A 145 -2.15 -24.47 -6.11
C PHE A 145 -3.11 -23.69 -7.04
N SER A 146 -4.38 -23.61 -6.64
CA SER A 146 -5.35 -22.69 -7.24
C SER A 146 -5.33 -21.37 -6.46
N TYR A 147 -5.10 -20.24 -7.15
CA TYR A 147 -5.25 -18.91 -6.56
C TYR A 147 -6.71 -18.63 -6.21
N GLN A 148 -7.06 -18.88 -4.95
CA GLN A 148 -8.29 -18.41 -4.33
C GLN A 148 -8.02 -17.12 -3.56
N GLY A 149 -9.01 -16.22 -3.56
CA GLY A 149 -8.88 -14.86 -3.05
C GLY A 149 -8.81 -14.73 -1.52
N PRO A 150 -9.05 -13.52 -0.97
CA PRO A 150 -8.67 -13.11 0.39
C PRO A 150 -8.86 -14.14 1.51
N VAL A 151 -7.83 -14.23 2.35
CA VAL A 151 -7.75 -15.11 3.52
C VAL A 151 -9.02 -15.03 4.40
N PRO A 152 -9.47 -16.16 5.00
CA PRO A 152 -10.86 -16.32 5.45
C PRO A 152 -11.37 -15.28 6.46
N HIS A 153 -10.49 -14.67 7.26
CA HIS A 153 -10.86 -13.64 8.24
C HIS A 153 -11.30 -12.31 7.60
N ILE A 154 -10.83 -11.98 6.38
CA ILE A 154 -11.16 -10.74 5.66
C ILE A 154 -12.60 -10.76 5.09
N GLY A 155 -13.21 -11.94 4.92
CA GLY A 155 -14.54 -12.10 4.31
C GLY A 155 -15.67 -11.30 4.99
N LYS A 156 -15.51 -10.92 6.26
CA LYS A 156 -16.47 -10.10 7.03
C LYS A 156 -16.50 -8.62 6.62
N PHE A 157 -15.49 -8.13 5.90
CA PHE A 157 -15.31 -6.70 5.59
C PHE A 157 -15.65 -6.32 4.14
N ARG A 158 -16.30 -7.20 3.36
CA ARG A 158 -16.79 -6.87 2.02
C ARG A 158 -17.88 -5.78 2.09
N PRO A 159 -17.76 -4.65 1.36
CA PRO A 159 -18.85 -3.69 1.19
C PRO A 159 -20.08 -4.35 0.57
N LYS A 160 -21.29 -4.00 1.03
CA LYS A 160 -22.56 -4.63 0.60
C LYS A 160 -23.02 -4.21 -0.82
N SER A 161 -22.16 -3.66 -1.67
CA SER A 161 -22.54 -3.04 -2.94
C SER A 161 -21.44 -3.13 -4.00
N VAL A 162 -21.27 -4.31 -4.60
CA VAL A 162 -20.59 -4.46 -5.90
C VAL A 162 -21.42 -5.40 -6.77
N ALA A 163 -22.11 -4.87 -7.77
CA ALA A 163 -22.60 -5.65 -8.89
C ALA A 163 -21.46 -5.76 -9.92
N GLY A 164 -21.17 -6.99 -10.38
CA GLY A 164 -20.07 -7.28 -11.33
C GLY A 164 -18.78 -7.76 -10.65
N ASN A 165 -18.41 -9.02 -10.92
CA ASN A 165 -17.19 -9.64 -10.37
C ASN A 165 -15.88 -8.95 -10.80
N SER A 166 -15.88 -8.21 -11.91
CA SER A 166 -14.69 -7.57 -12.49
C SER A 166 -14.05 -6.52 -11.56
N MET A 167 -14.82 -5.83 -10.72
CA MET A 167 -14.28 -4.85 -9.76
C MET A 167 -13.58 -5.49 -8.55
N ALA A 168 -13.76 -6.81 -8.31
CA ALA A 168 -13.16 -7.48 -7.17
C ALA A 168 -11.68 -7.86 -7.37
N GLN A 169 -11.24 -7.99 -8.63
CA GLN A 169 -9.90 -8.46 -9.02
C GLN A 169 -8.82 -7.38 -8.97
N PHE A 170 -9.21 -6.10 -9.00
CA PHE A 170 -8.29 -4.96 -9.02
C PHE A 170 -8.34 -4.16 -7.70
N VAL A 171 -7.37 -3.27 -7.50
CA VAL A 171 -7.38 -2.30 -6.40
C VAL A 171 -8.64 -1.44 -6.45
N SER A 172 -9.24 -1.23 -5.28
CA SER A 172 -10.43 -0.43 -5.08
C SER A 172 -10.27 1.01 -5.62
N PRO A 173 -11.31 1.60 -6.26
CA PRO A 173 -11.22 2.94 -6.84
C PRO A 173 -10.74 4.01 -5.86
N ASP A 174 -11.24 4.00 -4.61
CA ASP A 174 -10.82 4.91 -3.54
C ASP A 174 -9.30 4.87 -3.32
N VAL A 175 -8.71 3.68 -3.16
CA VAL A 175 -7.27 3.50 -2.89
C VAL A 175 -6.47 3.88 -4.13
N LYS A 176 -6.92 3.50 -5.32
CA LYS A 176 -6.29 3.89 -6.59
C LYS A 176 -6.23 5.41 -6.74
N MET A 177 -7.33 6.13 -6.50
CA MET A 177 -7.35 7.59 -6.57
C MET A 177 -6.52 8.24 -5.45
N GLU A 178 -6.57 7.72 -4.21
CA GLU A 178 -5.74 8.19 -3.08
C GLU A 178 -4.24 8.06 -3.39
N LEU A 179 -3.82 7.02 -4.12
CA LEU A 179 -2.43 6.82 -4.54
C LEU A 179 -2.04 7.66 -5.75
N VAL A 180 -2.86 7.69 -6.82
CA VAL A 180 -2.58 8.50 -8.03
C VAL A 180 -2.46 9.98 -7.68
N HIS A 181 -3.33 10.52 -6.84
CA HIS A 181 -3.24 11.93 -6.43
C HIS A 181 -1.99 12.24 -5.59
N ARG A 182 -1.50 11.27 -4.78
CA ARG A 182 -0.21 11.42 -4.09
C ARG A 182 0.96 11.42 -5.06
N GLN A 183 0.95 10.52 -6.06
CA GLN A 183 1.98 10.48 -7.10
C GLN A 183 2.02 11.80 -7.88
N LEU A 184 0.87 12.29 -8.37
CA LEU A 184 0.78 13.59 -9.04
C LEU A 184 1.28 14.75 -8.16
N ALA A 185 0.99 14.73 -6.86
CA ALA A 185 1.51 15.74 -5.92
C ALA A 185 3.03 15.65 -5.71
N MET A 186 3.62 14.46 -5.76
CA MET A 186 5.07 14.25 -5.71
C MET A 186 5.76 14.69 -7.01
N GLU A 187 5.19 14.34 -8.17
CA GLU A 187 5.73 14.64 -9.50
C GLU A 187 5.53 16.11 -9.92
N ALA A 188 4.57 16.81 -9.32
CA ALA A 188 4.21 18.20 -9.64
C ALA A 188 5.43 19.12 -9.78
N ARG A 189 5.33 20.07 -10.72
CA ARG A 189 6.34 21.09 -11.02
C ARG A 189 5.72 22.49 -10.83
N ALA A 190 6.54 23.48 -10.51
CA ALA A 190 6.14 24.88 -10.58
C ALA A 190 6.19 25.35 -12.05
N ASP A 191 5.24 26.20 -12.45
CA ASP A 191 5.31 26.92 -13.72
C ASP A 191 6.28 28.10 -13.59
N PRO A 192 7.36 28.17 -14.39
CA PRO A 192 8.31 29.30 -14.36
C PRO A 192 7.67 30.66 -14.64
N HIS A 193 6.55 30.72 -15.38
CA HIS A 193 5.85 31.99 -15.66
C HIS A 193 5.09 32.51 -14.43
N VAL A 194 4.70 31.61 -13.51
CA VAL A 194 3.98 31.96 -12.27
C VAL A 194 4.95 32.24 -11.12
N TYR A 195 6.13 31.61 -11.14
CA TYR A 195 7.15 31.72 -10.10
C TYR A 195 8.55 32.01 -10.67
N PRO A 196 8.77 33.16 -11.34
CA PRO A 196 10.05 33.48 -11.99
C PRO A 196 11.21 33.62 -11.01
N ASP A 197 10.95 34.10 -9.79
CA ASP A 197 11.96 34.30 -8.73
C ASP A 197 12.31 33.01 -7.95
N LEU A 198 11.77 31.86 -8.34
CA LEU A 198 11.98 30.58 -7.66
C LEU A 198 13.29 29.92 -8.15
N PRO A 199 14.28 29.66 -7.28
CA PRO A 199 15.52 29.04 -7.72
C PRO A 199 15.29 27.61 -8.22
N GLN A 200 15.90 27.30 -9.38
CA GLN A 200 15.81 25.99 -10.03
C GLN A 200 16.44 24.86 -9.19
N GLN A 201 17.47 25.20 -8.41
CA GLN A 201 18.29 24.31 -7.60
C GLN A 201 18.66 24.98 -6.26
N VAL A 202 18.67 24.18 -5.19
CA VAL A 202 19.06 24.54 -3.83
C VAL A 202 19.96 23.43 -3.28
N GLU A 203 21.28 23.63 -3.24
CA GLU A 203 22.27 22.58 -2.97
C GLU A 203 22.05 21.35 -3.90
N HIS A 204 21.47 20.27 -3.39
CA HIS A 204 21.17 19.03 -4.09
C HIS A 204 19.66 18.86 -4.43
N LEU A 205 18.85 19.89 -4.19
CA LEU A 205 17.39 19.85 -4.29
C LEU A 205 16.91 20.65 -5.50
N ASN A 206 16.28 19.98 -6.45
CA ASN A 206 15.78 20.57 -7.69
C ASN A 206 14.24 20.58 -7.74
N HIS A 207 13.69 21.28 -8.74
CA HIS A 207 12.26 21.30 -9.05
C HIS A 207 11.38 21.72 -7.85
N LEU A 208 11.73 22.87 -7.25
CA LEU A 208 10.97 23.43 -6.15
C LEU A 208 9.52 23.71 -6.57
N VAL A 209 8.56 23.46 -5.66
CA VAL A 209 7.14 23.81 -5.83
C VAL A 209 6.62 24.41 -4.52
N PRO A 210 6.10 25.65 -4.52
CA PRO A 210 5.54 26.26 -3.31
C PRO A 210 4.35 25.46 -2.75
N LEU A 211 4.34 25.24 -1.44
CA LEU A 211 3.24 24.57 -0.71
C LEU A 211 2.41 25.57 0.14
N GLU A 212 2.97 26.75 0.40
CA GLU A 212 2.32 27.89 1.05
C GLU A 212 2.40 29.10 0.07
N GLN A 213 1.49 30.09 0.16
CA GLN A 213 1.56 31.29 -0.69
C GLN A 213 2.81 32.12 -0.35
N ILE A 214 3.76 32.23 -1.29
CA ILE A 214 5.03 32.94 -1.06
C ILE A 214 4.81 34.42 -0.74
N ASN A 215 3.93 35.09 -1.50
CA ASN A 215 3.83 36.55 -1.55
C ASN A 215 2.97 37.16 -0.42
N GLN A 216 2.94 36.53 0.76
CA GLN A 216 2.34 37.13 1.94
C GLN A 216 3.30 38.16 2.52
N HIS A 217 2.96 39.46 2.43
CA HIS A 217 3.77 40.53 3.00
C HIS A 217 4.08 40.25 4.48
N HIS A 218 5.36 40.42 4.86
CA HIS A 218 5.91 40.10 6.18
C HIS A 218 6.01 38.61 6.55
N ALA A 219 5.86 37.68 5.60
CA ALA A 219 6.27 36.28 5.82
C ALA A 219 7.77 36.20 6.16
N THR A 220 8.11 35.47 7.23
CA THR A 220 9.50 35.18 7.66
C THR A 220 9.93 33.75 7.35
N GLN A 221 9.01 32.96 6.81
CA GLN A 221 9.21 31.57 6.42
C GLN A 221 8.45 31.27 5.13
N SER A 222 8.90 30.28 4.37
CA SER A 222 8.13 29.70 3.28
C SER A 222 8.42 28.21 3.15
N VAL A 223 7.49 27.47 2.52
CA VAL A 223 7.55 26.02 2.40
C VAL A 223 7.42 25.60 0.95
N PHE A 224 8.28 24.66 0.54
CA PHE A 224 8.30 24.10 -0.80
C PHE A 224 8.41 22.58 -0.74
N LYS A 225 7.84 21.90 -1.73
CA LYS A 225 8.26 20.56 -2.15
C LYS A 225 9.53 20.72 -2.98
N ALA A 226 10.49 19.81 -2.85
CA ALA A 226 11.64 19.70 -3.75
C ALA A 226 11.99 18.23 -3.97
N ILE A 227 12.82 17.91 -4.96
CA ILE A 227 13.31 16.54 -5.22
C ILE A 227 14.84 16.52 -5.11
N SER A 228 15.37 15.61 -4.31
CA SER A 228 16.80 15.40 -4.14
C SER A 228 17.40 14.66 -5.33
N VAL A 229 18.49 15.18 -5.89
CA VAL A 229 19.22 14.53 -7.00
C VAL A 229 20.12 13.38 -6.53
N ARG A 230 20.27 13.18 -5.21
CA ARG A 230 21.13 12.13 -4.62
C ARG A 230 20.46 10.76 -4.56
N ASP A 231 19.13 10.74 -4.48
CA ASP A 231 18.29 9.57 -4.20
C ASP A 231 16.94 9.57 -4.95
N GLY A 232 16.60 10.66 -5.65
CA GLY A 232 15.32 10.85 -6.33
C GLY A 232 14.14 11.14 -5.39
N VAL A 233 14.37 11.26 -4.08
CA VAL A 233 13.31 11.35 -3.07
C VAL A 233 12.72 12.77 -3.02
N THR A 234 11.39 12.83 -2.86
CA THR A 234 10.66 14.09 -2.70
C THR A 234 10.67 14.52 -1.22
N TYR A 235 11.11 15.74 -0.96
CA TYR A 235 11.23 16.32 0.38
C TYR A 235 10.41 17.61 0.55
N CYS A 236 10.03 17.89 1.80
CA CYS A 236 9.43 19.14 2.23
C CYS A 236 10.51 20.04 2.82
N ILE A 237 10.77 21.19 2.20
CA ILE A 237 11.74 22.16 2.70
C ILE A 237 11.07 23.39 3.29
N ARG A 238 11.45 23.75 4.51
CA ARG A 238 11.04 25.00 5.17
C ARG A 238 12.23 25.96 5.22
N ARG A 239 12.12 27.06 4.48
CA ARG A 239 13.09 28.17 4.45
C ARG A 239 12.77 29.15 5.57
N LEU A 240 13.79 29.59 6.31
CA LEU A 240 13.77 30.71 7.24
C LEU A 240 14.44 31.91 6.55
N HIS A 241 13.66 32.95 6.25
CA HIS A 241 14.10 34.08 5.41
C HIS A 241 15.07 34.98 6.17
N GLY A 242 16.18 35.39 5.53
CA GLY A 242 17.21 36.24 6.12
C GLY A 242 17.91 35.69 7.37
N PHE A 243 17.61 34.45 7.78
CA PHE A 243 18.04 33.88 9.06
C PHE A 243 19.47 33.32 8.96
N ARG A 244 20.30 33.67 9.95
CA ARG A 244 21.66 33.15 10.11
C ARG A 244 21.80 32.48 11.47
N ILE A 245 22.52 31.37 11.50
CA ILE A 245 22.93 30.70 12.74
C ILE A 245 24.06 31.52 13.38
N SER A 246 23.80 32.11 14.54
CA SER A 246 24.74 32.94 15.30
C SER A 246 25.72 32.11 16.13
N SER A 247 25.38 30.86 16.47
CA SER A 247 26.20 29.98 17.29
C SER A 247 26.05 28.51 16.88
N PRO A 248 27.14 27.74 16.73
CA PRO A 248 27.08 26.29 16.49
C PRO A 248 26.27 25.51 17.52
N LYS A 249 26.07 26.05 18.74
CA LYS A 249 25.20 25.43 19.76
C LYS A 249 23.74 25.30 19.29
N GLN A 250 23.25 26.22 18.46
CA GLN A 250 21.89 26.17 17.90
C GLN A 250 21.66 24.93 16.99
N LEU A 251 22.72 24.28 16.51
CA LEU A 251 22.63 23.06 15.72
C LEU A 251 22.53 21.78 16.58
N GLN A 252 22.93 21.82 17.86
CA GLN A 252 22.96 20.63 18.71
C GLN A 252 21.59 19.95 18.89
N PRO A 253 20.47 20.68 19.11
CA PRO A 253 19.14 20.05 19.13
C PRO A 253 18.76 19.43 17.78
N LEU A 254 19.25 19.98 16.67
CA LEU A 254 18.91 19.53 15.31
C LEU A 254 19.54 18.17 14.99
N GLU A 255 20.74 17.89 15.52
CA GLU A 255 21.35 16.56 15.41
C GLU A 255 20.59 15.49 16.20
N THR A 256 19.86 15.88 17.25
CA THR A 256 18.90 14.98 17.94
C THR A 256 17.61 14.84 17.14
N TRP A 257 17.05 15.95 16.59
CA TRP A 257 15.87 15.91 15.72
C TRP A 257 16.07 15.05 14.46
N LYS A 258 17.27 15.02 13.87
CA LYS A 258 17.60 14.15 12.74
C LYS A 258 17.52 12.66 13.08
N LYS A 259 17.95 12.30 14.30
CA LYS A 259 17.96 10.92 14.82
C LYS A 259 16.59 10.46 15.33
N LEU A 260 15.70 11.41 15.66
CA LEU A 260 14.37 11.12 16.13
C LEU A 260 13.50 10.50 15.03
N SER A 261 13.21 9.20 15.16
CA SER A 261 12.24 8.50 14.32
C SER A 261 10.98 8.16 15.11
N ASN A 262 9.81 8.60 14.63
CA ASN A 262 8.51 8.28 15.19
C ASN A 262 7.43 8.39 14.11
N VAL A 263 6.48 7.44 14.08
CA VAL A 263 5.42 7.36 13.05
C VAL A 263 4.52 8.62 13.00
N ASN A 264 4.45 9.38 14.10
CA ASN A 264 3.62 10.57 14.28
C ASN A 264 4.45 11.88 14.37
N VAL A 265 5.72 11.87 13.95
CA VAL A 265 6.57 13.07 13.80
C VAL A 265 7.11 13.11 12.38
N VAL A 266 7.08 14.29 11.73
CA VAL A 266 7.74 14.47 10.42
C VAL A 266 9.25 14.53 10.64
N GLN A 267 9.99 13.54 10.16
CA GLN A 267 11.44 13.44 10.41
C GLN A 267 12.21 14.59 9.73
N LEU A 268 13.12 15.22 10.48
CA LEU A 268 14.12 16.14 9.96
C LEU A 268 15.24 15.32 9.30
N ARG A 269 15.61 15.64 8.06
CA ARG A 269 16.67 14.96 7.30
C ARG A 269 17.96 15.76 7.28
N GLU A 270 17.88 17.03 6.90
CA GLU A 270 19.04 17.90 6.68
C GLU A 270 18.74 19.34 7.12
N VAL A 271 19.80 20.10 7.42
CA VAL A 271 19.72 21.54 7.71
C VAL A 271 20.81 22.25 6.91
N ILE A 272 20.42 23.06 5.94
CA ILE A 272 21.32 23.85 5.10
C ILE A 272 21.48 25.21 5.77
N ALA A 273 22.67 25.47 6.32
CA ALA A 273 22.91 26.55 7.28
C ALA A 273 23.15 27.95 6.68
N ASN A 274 23.41 28.06 5.37
CA ASN A 274 23.78 29.31 4.70
C ASN A 274 23.40 29.28 3.21
N CYS A 275 22.14 28.93 2.92
CA CYS A 275 21.65 28.90 1.55
C CYS A 275 21.58 30.32 0.98
N LYS A 276 22.13 30.50 -0.22
CA LYS A 276 22.10 31.76 -0.99
C LYS A 276 21.26 31.71 -2.27
N ALA A 277 20.67 30.55 -2.59
CA ALA A 277 19.94 30.34 -3.84
C ALA A 277 18.71 31.26 -3.99
N PHE A 278 18.12 31.73 -2.89
CA PHE A 278 16.97 32.66 -2.89
C PHE A 278 17.37 34.15 -2.87
N GLY A 279 18.63 34.48 -3.19
CA GLY A 279 19.15 35.87 -3.22
C GLY A 279 19.45 36.48 -1.84
N ASP A 280 19.00 35.86 -0.75
CA ASP A 280 19.31 36.26 0.63
C ASP A 280 20.25 35.26 1.33
N SER A 281 20.42 35.40 2.64
CA SER A 281 21.13 34.44 3.49
C SER A 281 20.08 33.71 4.32
N SER A 282 19.68 32.52 3.88
CA SER A 282 18.59 31.72 4.48
C SER A 282 19.12 30.44 5.14
N VAL A 283 18.41 29.97 6.18
CA VAL A 283 18.51 28.58 6.65
C VAL A 283 17.36 27.76 6.08
N ILE A 284 17.62 26.51 5.69
CA ILE A 284 16.60 25.60 5.18
C ILE A 284 16.62 24.30 5.97
N LEU A 285 15.46 23.90 6.48
CA LEU A 285 15.25 22.62 7.16
C LEU A 285 14.54 21.67 6.19
N VAL A 286 15.14 20.51 5.93
CA VAL A 286 14.66 19.49 4.99
C VAL A 286 13.96 18.38 5.78
N TYR A 287 12.71 18.11 5.45
CA TYR A 287 11.84 17.13 6.12
C TYR A 287 11.27 16.13 5.13
N ASP A 288 10.78 14.99 5.62
CA ASP A 288 9.98 14.06 4.82
C ASP A 288 8.75 14.75 4.22
N TYR A 289 8.49 14.50 2.93
CA TYR A 289 7.27 14.98 2.27
C TYR A 289 6.11 14.01 2.50
N HIS A 290 5.02 14.53 3.06
CA HIS A 290 3.75 13.80 3.15
C HIS A 290 2.78 14.39 2.13
N PRO A 291 2.65 13.80 0.91
CA PRO A 291 1.81 14.35 -0.14
C PRO A 291 0.34 14.47 0.31
N LEU A 292 -0.27 15.60 -0.03
CA LEU A 292 -1.67 15.93 0.30
C LEU A 292 -2.00 15.84 1.80
N ALA A 293 -1.05 16.21 2.67
CA ALA A 293 -1.29 16.34 4.11
C ALA A 293 -1.81 17.74 4.47
N ASP A 294 -3.03 17.81 5.01
CA ASP A 294 -3.67 19.05 5.47
C ASP A 294 -3.27 19.40 6.91
N SER A 295 -3.19 20.68 7.27
CA SER A 295 -3.16 21.04 8.70
C SER A 295 -4.49 20.74 9.40
N LEU A 296 -4.50 20.47 10.71
CA LEU A 296 -5.76 20.35 11.48
C LEU A 296 -6.64 21.60 11.33
N LYS A 297 -6.03 22.79 11.19
CA LYS A 297 -6.70 24.05 10.89
C LYS A 297 -7.45 23.97 9.55
N THR A 298 -6.79 23.52 8.48
CA THR A 298 -7.43 23.33 7.17
C THR A 298 -8.52 22.27 7.24
N ARG A 299 -8.20 21.11 7.81
CA ARG A 299 -9.03 19.90 7.83
C ARG A 299 -10.38 20.10 8.53
N HIS A 300 -10.40 20.84 9.64
CA HIS A 300 -11.59 21.02 10.48
C HIS A 300 -12.19 22.42 10.45
N PHE A 301 -11.42 23.45 10.08
CA PHE A 301 -11.87 24.85 10.08
C PHE A 301 -11.79 25.54 8.71
N GLY A 302 -11.20 24.92 7.68
CA GLY A 302 -11.01 25.53 6.36
C GLY A 302 -12.30 26.00 5.70
N ARG A 303 -13.42 25.27 5.89
CA ARG A 303 -14.75 25.65 5.39
C ARG A 303 -15.31 26.93 6.02
N MET A 304 -14.90 27.29 7.24
CA MET A 304 -15.28 28.55 7.91
C MET A 304 -14.47 29.76 7.42
N LEU A 305 -13.36 29.53 6.71
CA LEU A 305 -12.36 30.56 6.36
C LEU A 305 -12.41 30.98 4.89
N GLY A 306 -13.45 30.60 4.14
CA GLY A 306 -13.62 30.96 2.72
C GLY A 306 -12.56 30.38 1.77
N SER A 307 -11.68 29.51 2.26
CA SER A 307 -10.64 28.87 1.46
C SER A 307 -11.27 27.90 0.47
N GLY A 308 -11.18 28.22 -0.83
CA GLY A 308 -11.65 27.34 -1.91
C GLY A 308 -11.03 25.96 -1.79
N PHE A 309 -11.87 24.93 -1.72
CA PHE A 309 -11.43 23.55 -1.58
C PHE A 309 -10.98 23.04 -2.96
N ILE A 310 -9.72 22.60 -3.07
CA ILE A 310 -9.34 21.71 -4.17
C ILE A 310 -9.80 20.33 -3.73
N ASP A 311 -10.78 19.77 -4.43
CA ASP A 311 -11.30 18.46 -4.08
C ASP A 311 -10.25 17.37 -4.35
N GLY A 312 -9.76 16.73 -3.29
CA GLY A 312 -8.80 15.62 -3.37
C GLY A 312 -9.35 14.34 -4.01
N ILE A 313 -10.60 14.33 -4.47
CA ILE A 313 -11.22 13.23 -5.23
C ILE A 313 -11.25 13.53 -6.75
N THR A 314 -11.18 14.80 -7.17
CA THR A 314 -11.29 15.19 -8.61
C THR A 314 -10.24 16.17 -9.11
N GLY A 315 -9.44 16.80 -8.24
CA GLY A 315 -8.44 17.82 -8.61
C GLY A 315 -9.04 19.16 -9.09
N ALA A 316 -10.36 19.27 -9.21
CA ALA A 316 -11.04 20.46 -9.70
C ALA A 316 -11.04 21.58 -8.65
N LYS A 317 -10.80 22.82 -9.11
CA LYS A 317 -11.09 24.04 -8.33
C LYS A 317 -12.60 24.28 -8.35
N MET A 318 -13.34 23.77 -7.37
CA MET A 318 -14.74 24.16 -7.18
C MET A 318 -14.80 25.61 -6.71
N SER A 319 -15.14 26.52 -7.63
CA SER A 319 -15.66 27.84 -7.27
C SER A 319 -16.98 27.66 -6.50
N SER A 320 -17.19 28.47 -5.45
CA SER A 320 -18.38 28.41 -4.60
C SER A 320 -19.61 29.05 -5.29
N GLN A 321 -19.92 28.62 -6.50
CA GLN A 321 -21.01 29.11 -7.35
C GLN A 321 -21.67 27.96 -8.14
N LEU A 322 -22.29 27.03 -7.44
CA LEU A 322 -23.35 26.19 -8.02
C LEU A 322 -24.51 26.06 -7.03
N SER A 323 -25.64 26.66 -7.38
CA SER A 323 -26.86 26.63 -6.54
C SER A 323 -27.48 25.23 -6.55
N GLY A 324 -27.58 24.59 -5.38
CA GLY A 324 -27.93 23.16 -5.29
C GLY A 324 -28.59 22.70 -4.00
N HIS A 325 -29.28 23.59 -3.27
CA HIS A 325 -30.23 23.31 -2.18
C HIS A 325 -29.83 22.26 -1.09
N VAL A 326 -28.53 22.08 -0.81
CA VAL A 326 -28.08 21.38 0.40
C VAL A 326 -28.29 22.30 1.60
N SER A 327 -28.86 21.78 2.69
CA SER A 327 -29.34 22.58 3.82
C SER A 327 -28.22 23.33 4.55
N THR A 328 -28.30 24.66 4.55
CA THR A 328 -27.37 25.62 5.17
C THR A 328 -27.38 25.61 6.72
N GLN A 329 -27.79 24.50 7.33
CA GLN A 329 -28.14 24.41 8.75
C GLN A 329 -27.29 23.39 9.55
N MET A 330 -26.29 22.75 8.94
CA MET A 330 -25.28 22.00 9.70
C MET A 330 -24.18 22.91 10.27
N GLN A 331 -24.41 23.30 11.52
CA GLN A 331 -23.38 23.37 12.57
C GLN A 331 -22.23 24.38 12.37
N GLN A 332 -22.51 25.64 12.69
CA GLN A 332 -21.59 26.34 13.59
C GLN A 332 -21.61 25.61 14.94
N GLY A 333 -20.44 25.29 15.51
CA GLY A 333 -20.36 24.73 16.86
C GLY A 333 -20.75 23.25 17.03
N ALA A 334 -20.39 22.39 16.08
CA ALA A 334 -20.19 20.96 16.36
C ALA A 334 -18.70 20.64 16.32
N GLY A 335 -18.19 20.06 17.41
CA GLY A 335 -16.81 19.61 17.51
C GLY A 335 -16.53 18.31 16.74
N VAL A 336 -15.25 17.96 16.67
CA VAL A 336 -14.80 16.68 16.11
C VAL A 336 -15.35 15.52 16.93
N VAL A 337 -15.87 14.49 16.26
CA VAL A 337 -16.43 13.28 16.89
C VAL A 337 -15.43 12.60 17.84
N GLU A 338 -15.90 12.15 19.00
CA GLU A 338 -15.02 11.80 20.12
C GLU A 338 -14.02 10.68 19.80
N TRP A 339 -14.41 9.66 19.02
CA TRP A 339 -13.50 8.57 18.63
C TRP A 339 -12.29 9.08 17.84
N LEU A 340 -12.49 10.11 17.01
CA LEU A 340 -11.42 10.73 16.21
C LEU A 340 -10.55 11.65 17.06
N LEU A 341 -11.12 12.34 18.05
CA LEU A 341 -10.33 13.03 19.08
C LEU A 341 -9.44 12.04 19.84
N TRP A 342 -9.96 10.89 20.27
CA TRP A 342 -9.14 9.85 20.92
C TRP A 342 -8.03 9.33 20.01
N SER A 343 -8.31 9.09 18.72
CA SER A 343 -7.28 8.69 17.76
C SER A 343 -6.18 9.76 17.60
N TYR A 344 -6.53 11.04 17.63
CA TYR A 344 -5.54 12.14 17.65
C TYR A 344 -4.77 12.20 18.98
N VAL A 345 -5.43 12.03 20.13
CA VAL A 345 -4.78 11.98 21.45
C VAL A 345 -3.73 10.87 21.52
N ILE A 346 -4.06 9.65 21.10
CA ILE A 346 -3.14 8.51 21.11
C ILE A 346 -1.91 8.82 20.24
N GLN A 347 -2.12 9.27 19.00
CA GLN A 347 -1.04 9.57 18.07
C GLN A 347 -0.15 10.76 18.50
N LEU A 348 -0.75 11.86 18.99
CA LEU A 348 -0.01 13.03 19.46
C LEU A 348 0.71 12.77 20.79
N SER A 349 0.15 11.93 21.67
CA SER A 349 0.84 11.50 22.89
C SER A 349 2.04 10.60 22.60
N SER A 350 1.95 9.71 21.61
CA SER A 350 3.09 8.93 21.11
C SER A 350 4.20 9.85 20.57
N ALA A 351 3.83 10.85 19.76
CA ALA A 351 4.75 11.83 19.20
C ALA A 351 5.46 12.66 20.29
N LEU A 352 4.70 13.26 21.21
CA LEU A 352 5.27 14.04 22.32
C LEU A 352 6.12 13.19 23.26
N ARG A 353 5.72 11.95 23.57
CA ARG A 353 6.54 11.01 24.36
C ARG A 353 7.88 10.70 23.70
N ALA A 354 7.93 10.53 22.39
CA ALA A 354 9.19 10.33 21.66
C ALA A 354 10.09 11.58 21.67
N VAL A 355 9.51 12.77 21.43
CA VAL A 355 10.23 14.05 21.49
C VAL A 355 10.79 14.30 22.90
N HIS A 356 9.95 14.18 23.93
CA HIS A 356 10.29 14.48 25.32
C HIS A 356 11.34 13.51 25.89
N ALA A 357 11.27 12.23 25.53
CA ALA A 357 12.26 11.22 25.93
C ALA A 357 13.66 11.46 25.35
N ASN A 358 13.78 12.21 24.25
CA ASN A 358 15.06 12.59 23.65
C ASN A 358 15.60 13.94 24.18
N GLY A 359 15.02 14.48 25.26
CA GLY A 359 15.43 15.78 25.82
C GLY A 359 15.07 16.99 24.94
N LEU A 360 14.09 16.83 24.04
CA LEU A 360 13.57 17.89 23.18
C LEU A 360 12.17 18.34 23.64
N ALA A 361 11.69 19.44 23.07
CA ALA A 361 10.29 19.86 23.15
C ALA A 361 9.79 20.21 21.74
N SER A 362 8.52 19.96 21.44
CA SER A 362 7.96 20.15 20.10
C SER A 362 7.83 21.63 19.74
N ARG A 363 7.34 22.46 20.68
CA ARG A 363 7.14 23.92 20.56
C ARG A 363 6.22 24.37 19.41
N CYS A 364 5.73 23.45 18.58
CA CYS A 364 4.88 23.66 17.41
C CYS A 364 3.57 22.84 17.49
N VAL A 365 3.05 22.61 18.71
CA VAL A 365 1.76 21.94 18.95
C VAL A 365 0.61 22.93 18.70
N ASP A 366 0.32 23.19 17.43
CA ASP A 366 -0.74 24.09 16.97
C ASP A 366 -1.56 23.49 15.82
N LEU A 367 -2.82 23.93 15.67
CA LEU A 367 -3.72 23.52 14.58
C LEU A 367 -3.12 23.71 13.18
N SER A 368 -2.26 24.72 12.96
CA SER A 368 -1.61 24.95 11.67
C SER A 368 -0.34 24.12 11.43
N LYS A 369 0.19 23.45 12.46
CA LYS A 369 1.49 22.75 12.43
C LYS A 369 1.38 21.25 12.71
N ILE A 370 0.26 20.79 13.24
CA ILE A 370 -0.14 19.38 13.25
C ILE A 370 -0.79 19.06 11.90
N LEU A 371 -0.20 18.14 11.15
CA LEU A 371 -0.71 17.69 9.85
C LEU A 371 -1.57 16.42 9.99
N VAL A 372 -2.50 16.24 9.06
CA VAL A 372 -3.37 15.07 8.88
C VAL A 372 -3.07 14.50 7.49
N HIS A 373 -2.60 13.25 7.42
CA HIS A 373 -2.30 12.57 6.17
C HIS A 373 -3.29 11.43 5.92
N GLY A 374 -3.99 11.50 4.78
CA GLY A 374 -5.09 10.57 4.48
C GLY A 374 -6.26 10.72 5.48
N LYS A 375 -6.87 9.60 5.87
CA LYS A 375 -8.14 9.60 6.63
C LYS A 375 -7.98 10.09 8.08
N SER A 376 -6.98 9.62 8.82
CA SER A 376 -6.83 9.89 10.27
C SER A 376 -5.41 9.91 10.84
N LYS A 377 -4.35 9.68 10.04
CA LYS A 377 -2.97 9.71 10.55
C LYS A 377 -2.56 11.15 10.85
N VAL A 378 -2.09 11.44 12.06
CA VAL A 378 -1.58 12.78 12.43
C VAL A 378 -0.07 12.81 12.64
N LEU A 379 0.53 13.98 12.38
CA LEU A 379 1.97 14.20 12.33
C LEU A 379 2.32 15.56 12.97
N LEU A 380 3.21 15.57 13.95
CA LEU A 380 3.87 16.80 14.41
C LEU A 380 4.89 17.24 13.36
N SER A 381 4.74 18.44 12.79
CA SER A 381 5.73 19.03 11.86
C SER A 381 6.57 20.12 12.52
N CYS A 382 7.56 20.64 11.80
CA CYS A 382 8.39 21.80 12.19
C CYS A 382 9.31 21.59 13.40
N GLY A 383 9.59 20.35 13.80
CA GLY A 383 10.62 20.04 14.81
C GLY A 383 11.98 20.65 14.42
N GLY A 384 12.65 21.31 15.36
CA GLY A 384 13.90 22.05 15.14
C GLY A 384 13.74 23.53 14.77
N VAL A 385 12.58 23.97 14.26
CA VAL A 385 12.38 25.38 13.86
C VAL A 385 12.46 26.32 15.06
N ALA A 386 11.78 25.98 16.15
CA ALA A 386 11.76 26.81 17.36
C ALA A 386 13.10 26.78 18.12
N ASP A 387 13.87 25.69 18.01
CA ASP A 387 15.20 25.54 18.62
C ASP A 387 16.24 26.47 17.97
N LEU A 388 16.11 26.71 16.65
CA LEU A 388 16.89 27.72 15.95
C LEU A 388 16.48 29.15 16.33
N LEU A 389 15.16 29.44 16.31
CA LEU A 389 14.63 30.80 16.48
C LEU A 389 14.75 31.32 17.92
N VAL A 390 14.61 30.45 18.91
CA VAL A 390 14.71 30.77 20.34
C VAL A 390 15.54 29.68 21.05
N PRO A 391 16.89 29.76 20.97
CA PRO A 391 17.78 28.87 21.71
C PRO A 391 17.71 29.13 23.23
N ASP A 392 18.47 28.36 24.00
CA ASP A 392 18.74 28.57 25.43
C ASP A 392 17.47 28.72 26.30
N SER A 393 16.53 27.79 26.14
CA SER A 393 15.28 27.68 26.91
C SER A 393 15.28 26.44 27.82
N GLN A 394 14.66 26.51 29.00
CA GLN A 394 14.55 25.35 29.89
C GLN A 394 13.62 24.29 29.29
N VAL A 395 14.17 23.14 28.88
CA VAL A 395 13.44 22.07 28.18
C VAL A 395 12.21 21.61 28.97
N GLN A 396 12.30 21.46 30.29
CA GLN A 396 11.19 21.02 31.13
C GLN A 396 10.00 21.99 31.08
N GLN A 397 10.24 23.30 31.01
CA GLN A 397 9.17 24.30 30.82
C GLN A 397 8.54 24.15 29.44
N LEU A 398 9.35 24.01 28.38
CA LEU A 398 8.86 23.83 27.01
C LEU A 398 8.04 22.54 26.85
N GLN A 399 8.41 21.46 27.56
CA GLN A 399 7.65 20.21 27.60
C GLN A 399 6.30 20.38 28.31
N MET A 400 6.19 21.23 29.34
CA MET A 400 4.91 21.61 29.93
C MET A 400 4.08 22.50 29.00
N GLU A 401 4.72 23.40 28.25
CA GLU A 401 4.06 24.25 27.25
C GLU A 401 3.48 23.42 26.09
N ASP A 402 4.16 22.35 25.64
CA ASP A 402 3.63 21.36 24.69
C ASP A 402 2.34 20.71 25.20
N LEU A 403 2.29 20.30 26.47
CA LEU A 403 1.10 19.66 27.07
C LEU A 403 -0.08 20.64 27.17
N HIS A 404 0.19 21.88 27.59
CA HIS A 404 -0.83 22.93 27.62
C HIS A 404 -1.30 23.29 26.21
N ALA A 405 -0.40 23.31 25.23
CA ALA A 405 -0.73 23.53 23.82
C ALA A 405 -1.58 22.40 23.24
N LEU A 406 -1.29 21.13 23.56
CA LEU A 406 -2.15 19.99 23.22
C LEU A 406 -3.56 20.15 23.81
N GLY A 407 -3.67 20.55 25.09
CA GLY A 407 -4.96 20.85 25.73
C GLY A 407 -5.76 21.92 24.98
N ARG A 408 -5.11 22.99 24.52
CA ARG A 408 -5.73 24.05 23.71
C ARG A 408 -6.19 23.54 22.34
N VAL A 409 -5.38 22.72 21.67
CA VAL A 409 -5.74 22.08 20.39
C VAL A 409 -6.96 21.17 20.54
N LEU A 410 -7.00 20.33 21.57
CA LEU A 410 -8.13 19.43 21.83
C LEU A 410 -9.42 20.20 22.15
N LEU A 411 -9.34 21.26 22.97
CA LEU A 411 -10.49 22.12 23.26
C LEU A 411 -11.02 22.83 22.00
N ALA A 412 -10.12 23.28 21.11
CA ALA A 412 -10.50 23.89 19.82
C ALA A 412 -11.24 22.90 18.90
N LEU A 413 -10.72 21.68 18.77
CA LEU A 413 -11.36 20.62 17.99
C LEU A 413 -12.70 20.18 18.60
N ALA A 414 -12.77 20.02 19.92
CA ALA A 414 -13.97 19.56 20.63
C ALA A 414 -15.10 20.61 20.67
N THR A 415 -14.82 21.88 20.41
CA THR A 415 -15.85 22.95 20.34
C THR A 415 -16.16 23.41 18.91
N GLY A 416 -15.40 22.95 17.91
CA GLY A 416 -15.49 23.48 16.55
C GLY A 416 -15.08 24.97 16.44
N ASN A 417 -14.39 25.51 17.44
CA ASN A 417 -13.98 26.92 17.50
C ASN A 417 -12.47 27.05 17.80
N ALA A 418 -11.70 27.56 16.83
CA ALA A 418 -10.26 27.74 16.94
C ALA A 418 -9.82 28.70 18.09
N PHE A 419 -10.74 29.51 18.61
CA PHE A 419 -10.49 30.49 19.67
C PHE A 419 -11.05 30.09 21.05
N SER A 420 -11.65 28.91 21.21
CA SER A 420 -12.20 28.43 22.50
C SER A 420 -11.17 28.38 23.63
N ALA A 421 -9.90 28.24 23.27
CA ALA A 421 -8.74 28.24 24.16
C ALA A 421 -8.30 29.64 24.68
N ARG A 422 -9.00 30.74 24.37
CA ARG A 422 -8.73 32.04 25.01
C ARG A 422 -9.23 32.07 26.45
N ARG A 423 -8.55 32.81 27.34
CA ARG A 423 -8.87 32.88 28.78
C ARG A 423 -10.32 33.27 29.10
N ASP A 424 -10.96 34.07 28.25
CA ASP A 424 -12.36 34.48 28.37
C ASP A 424 -13.36 33.40 27.95
N LEU A 425 -12.98 32.51 27.02
CA LEU A 425 -13.85 31.47 26.45
C LEU A 425 -13.63 30.07 27.03
N VAL A 426 -12.47 29.80 27.67
CA VAL A 426 -12.11 28.46 28.17
C VAL A 426 -13.18 27.88 29.10
N GLN A 427 -13.75 28.67 30.02
CA GLN A 427 -14.75 28.15 30.97
C GLN A 427 -16.05 27.73 30.26
N GLN A 428 -16.57 28.55 29.35
CA GLN A 428 -17.75 28.22 28.53
C GLN A 428 -17.48 26.99 27.65
N SER A 429 -16.27 26.91 27.09
CA SER A 429 -15.81 25.84 26.22
C SER A 429 -15.68 24.51 26.97
N MET A 430 -15.20 24.53 28.22
CA MET A 430 -15.15 23.36 29.10
C MET A 430 -16.55 22.92 29.54
N THR A 431 -17.51 23.83 29.71
CA THR A 431 -18.93 23.49 29.91
C THR A 431 -19.51 22.79 28.68
N TYR A 432 -19.24 23.28 27.46
CA TYR A 432 -19.63 22.58 26.22
C TYR A 432 -19.05 21.17 26.15
N VAL A 433 -17.74 21.00 26.40
CA VAL A 433 -17.11 19.67 26.45
C VAL A 433 -17.79 18.77 27.48
N SER A 434 -18.11 19.30 28.67
CA SER A 434 -18.80 18.56 29.73
C SER A 434 -20.24 18.12 29.40
N ASN A 435 -20.85 18.67 28.35
CA ASN A 435 -22.24 18.38 27.95
C ASN A 435 -22.32 17.50 26.70
N HIS A 436 -21.25 17.42 25.91
CA HIS A 436 -21.23 16.75 24.60
C HIS A 436 -20.19 15.63 24.44
N TYR A 437 -19.29 15.46 25.42
CA TYR A 437 -18.23 14.45 25.41
C TYR A 437 -18.17 13.69 26.75
N SER A 438 -17.46 12.56 26.75
CA SER A 438 -17.23 11.76 27.96
C SER A 438 -16.52 12.52 29.08
N SER A 439 -16.73 12.04 30.31
CA SER A 439 -15.95 12.43 31.49
C SER A 439 -14.44 12.33 31.25
N ASP A 440 -14.00 11.30 30.53
CA ASP A 440 -12.59 11.05 30.24
C ASP A 440 -12.00 12.15 29.35
N MET A 441 -12.72 12.57 28.31
CA MET A 441 -12.29 13.65 27.42
C MET A 441 -12.23 14.98 28.17
N LYS A 442 -13.26 15.29 28.97
CA LYS A 442 -13.28 16.46 29.86
C LYS A 442 -12.09 16.44 30.84
N ASN A 443 -11.84 15.30 31.48
CA ASN A 443 -10.78 15.14 32.48
C ASN A 443 -9.39 15.27 31.85
N LEU A 444 -9.17 14.69 30.66
CA LEU A 444 -7.92 14.83 29.92
C LEU A 444 -7.67 16.30 29.52
N ILE A 445 -8.65 16.99 28.94
CA ILE A 445 -8.49 18.40 28.54
C ILE A 445 -8.26 19.28 29.77
N SER A 446 -8.99 19.05 30.86
CA SER A 446 -8.77 19.73 32.16
C SER A 446 -7.36 19.48 32.69
N PHE A 447 -6.88 18.24 32.66
CA PHE A 447 -5.54 17.88 33.08
C PHE A 447 -4.48 18.53 32.20
N LEU A 448 -4.64 18.56 30.88
CA LEU A 448 -3.67 19.18 29.97
C LEU A 448 -3.60 20.71 30.16
N LEU A 449 -4.74 21.37 30.37
CA LEU A 449 -4.83 22.82 30.60
C LEU A 449 -4.45 23.25 32.02
N SER A 450 -4.40 22.36 33.01
CA SER A 450 -4.06 22.75 34.39
C SER A 450 -2.59 23.16 34.55
N SER A 451 -2.35 24.19 35.37
CA SER A 451 -1.01 24.51 35.87
C SER A 451 -0.65 23.52 36.99
N SER A 452 0.48 22.82 36.87
CA SER A 452 0.94 21.88 37.91
C SER A 452 1.63 22.62 39.07
N PRO A 453 1.13 22.56 40.32
CA PRO A 453 1.75 23.26 41.45
C PRO A 453 3.14 22.73 41.81
N SER A 454 3.49 21.50 41.40
CA SER A 454 4.77 20.85 41.69
C SER A 454 5.85 21.13 40.63
N GLY A 455 5.51 21.80 39.52
CA GLY A 455 6.40 22.00 38.37
C GLY A 455 6.81 20.71 37.63
N ARG A 456 6.30 19.55 38.07
CA ARG A 456 6.53 18.24 37.44
C ARG A 456 5.22 17.81 36.81
N LYS A 457 5.18 17.86 35.47
CA LYS A 457 4.07 17.41 34.64
C LYS A 457 4.66 16.73 33.40
N SER A 458 4.15 15.57 33.02
CA SER A 458 4.75 14.74 31.96
C SER A 458 3.69 14.08 31.07
N ILE A 459 4.02 13.87 29.80
CA ILE A 459 3.18 13.12 28.86
C ILE A 459 2.92 11.66 29.30
N ASN A 460 3.74 11.09 30.18
CA ASN A 460 3.47 9.77 30.75
C ASN A 460 2.32 9.77 31.78
N GLU A 461 1.94 10.93 32.35
CA GLU A 461 0.90 11.03 33.37
C GLU A 461 -0.53 10.89 32.80
N ILE A 462 -0.71 11.07 31.49
CA ILE A 462 -2.01 10.80 30.85
C ILE A 462 -2.22 9.32 30.51
N MET A 463 -1.20 8.45 30.66
CA MET A 463 -1.31 7.03 30.34
C MET A 463 -2.49 6.30 31.03
N PRO A 464 -2.83 6.55 32.32
CA PRO A 464 -4.00 5.92 32.94
C PRO A 464 -5.34 6.28 32.28
N MET A 465 -5.45 7.49 31.69
CA MET A 465 -6.67 7.95 31.01
C MET A 465 -6.80 7.42 29.58
N ILE A 466 -5.69 6.96 28.96
CA ILE A 466 -5.66 6.59 27.53
C ILE A 466 -5.17 5.17 27.25
N GLY A 467 -4.66 4.44 28.25
CA GLY A 467 -4.04 3.12 28.12
C GLY A 467 -4.92 2.10 27.38
N ALA A 468 -6.17 1.91 27.83
CA ALA A 468 -7.10 1.00 27.17
C ALA A 468 -7.47 1.40 25.73
N ARG A 469 -7.33 2.69 25.38
CA ARG A 469 -7.66 3.22 24.05
C ARG A 469 -6.56 2.94 23.01
N PHE A 470 -5.35 2.56 23.46
CA PHE A 470 -4.31 2.03 22.56
C PHE A 470 -4.73 0.73 21.87
N TYR A 471 -5.50 -0.14 22.51
CA TYR A 471 -5.96 -1.39 21.88
C TYR A 471 -6.81 -1.13 20.62
N SER A 472 -7.78 -0.21 20.69
CA SER A 472 -8.60 0.17 19.54
C SER A 472 -7.79 0.87 18.44
N GLN A 473 -6.78 1.67 18.80
CA GLN A 473 -5.88 2.28 17.82
C GLN A 473 -4.95 1.26 17.15
N LEU A 474 -4.51 0.23 17.88
CA LEU A 474 -3.71 -0.89 17.36
C LEU A 474 -4.55 -1.78 16.44
N GLU A 475 -5.76 -2.16 16.86
CA GLU A 475 -6.74 -2.89 16.05
C GLU A 475 -7.04 -2.15 14.74
N THR A 476 -7.29 -0.84 14.81
CA THR A 476 -7.51 0.01 13.62
C THR A 476 -6.28 0.04 12.69
N ALA A 477 -5.07 -0.04 13.25
CA ALA A 477 -3.84 -0.09 12.46
C ALA A 477 -3.63 -1.47 11.81
N GLN A 478 -3.93 -2.56 12.53
CA GLN A 478 -3.88 -3.93 12.01
C GLN A 478 -4.90 -4.14 10.90
N MET A 479 -6.18 -3.80 11.12
CA MET A 479 -7.22 -3.87 10.08
C MET A 479 -6.86 -3.04 8.83
N ARG A 480 -6.14 -1.91 8.98
CA ARG A 480 -5.62 -1.15 7.83
C ARG A 480 -4.43 -1.84 7.15
N ASN A 481 -3.58 -2.54 7.90
CA ASN A 481 -2.50 -3.34 7.32
C ASN A 481 -3.07 -4.50 6.49
N ASP A 482 -3.95 -5.31 7.07
CA ASP A 482 -4.57 -6.47 6.41
C ASP A 482 -5.33 -6.06 5.13
N MET A 483 -5.99 -4.90 5.17
CA MET A 483 -6.63 -4.29 4.00
C MET A 483 -5.60 -3.91 2.91
N LEU A 484 -4.47 -3.30 3.27
CA LEU A 484 -3.42 -2.93 2.31
C LEU A 484 -2.67 -4.15 1.75
N GLU A 485 -2.48 -5.19 2.56
CA GLU A 485 -1.88 -6.46 2.15
C GLU A 485 -2.79 -7.20 1.14
N ASN A 486 -4.11 -7.20 1.37
CA ASN A 486 -5.09 -7.68 0.40
C ASN A 486 -5.04 -6.91 -0.94
N GLU A 487 -4.97 -5.58 -0.91
CA GLU A 487 -4.86 -4.79 -2.15
C GLU A 487 -3.50 -5.01 -2.85
N LEU A 488 -2.42 -5.22 -2.09
CA LEU A 488 -1.10 -5.56 -2.62
C LEU A 488 -1.07 -6.97 -3.25
N SER A 489 -1.77 -7.95 -2.67
CA SER A 489 -1.88 -9.31 -3.23
C SER A 489 -2.49 -9.29 -4.64
N LYS A 490 -3.51 -8.45 -4.86
CA LYS A 490 -4.10 -8.24 -6.20
C LYS A 490 -3.10 -7.67 -7.19
N GLU A 491 -2.32 -6.66 -6.80
CA GLU A 491 -1.32 -6.08 -7.71
C GLU A 491 -0.12 -7.01 -7.96
N LEU A 492 0.20 -7.89 -7.00
CA LEU A 492 1.16 -8.97 -7.20
C LEU A 492 0.64 -9.99 -8.23
N GLU A 493 -0.64 -10.39 -8.15
CA GLU A 493 -1.30 -11.21 -9.17
C GLU A 493 -1.32 -10.49 -10.53
N ASN A 494 -1.86 -9.27 -10.60
CA ASN A 494 -1.93 -8.46 -11.83
C ASN A 494 -0.54 -8.27 -12.47
N GLY A 495 0.51 -8.05 -11.67
CA GLY A 495 1.89 -7.95 -12.13
C GLY A 495 2.44 -9.26 -12.70
N ARG A 496 1.99 -10.43 -12.22
CA ARG A 496 2.31 -11.74 -12.81
C ARG A 496 1.56 -11.96 -14.11
N LEU A 497 0.25 -11.69 -14.14
CA LEU A 497 -0.57 -11.79 -15.34
C LEU A 497 -0.01 -10.92 -16.47
N PHE A 498 0.40 -9.69 -16.16
CA PHE A 498 1.10 -8.80 -17.09
C PHE A 498 2.38 -9.42 -17.66
N ARG A 499 3.21 -10.08 -16.84
CA ARG A 499 4.41 -10.77 -17.32
C ARG A 499 4.08 -11.96 -18.25
N ILE A 500 2.98 -12.68 -18.01
CA ILE A 500 2.52 -13.76 -18.89
C ILE A 500 1.99 -13.20 -20.22
N LEU A 501 1.16 -12.16 -20.17
CA LEU A 501 0.69 -11.44 -21.36
C LEU A 501 1.86 -10.93 -22.21
N ALA A 502 2.87 -10.33 -21.59
CA ALA A 502 4.08 -9.88 -22.25
C ALA A 502 4.84 -11.03 -22.92
N LYS A 503 5.01 -12.19 -22.24
CA LYS A 503 5.63 -13.39 -22.84
C LYS A 503 4.86 -13.87 -24.07
N ILE A 504 3.53 -14.04 -23.96
CA ILE A 504 2.68 -14.51 -25.07
C ILE A 504 2.82 -13.57 -26.28
N ASN A 505 2.70 -12.25 -26.06
CA ASN A 505 2.80 -11.24 -27.12
C ASN A 505 4.24 -11.05 -27.66
N THR A 506 5.26 -11.59 -27.00
CA THR A 506 6.66 -11.60 -27.51
C THR A 506 6.95 -12.81 -28.42
N ILE A 507 6.15 -13.87 -28.31
CA ILE A 507 6.31 -15.15 -29.03
C ILE A 507 5.43 -15.21 -30.28
N VAL A 508 4.17 -14.78 -30.16
CA VAL A 508 3.14 -14.92 -31.21
C VAL A 508 3.25 -13.78 -32.23
N GLU A 509 3.04 -14.09 -33.53
CA GLU A 509 2.90 -13.12 -34.63
C GLU A 509 4.10 -12.17 -34.83
N ARG A 510 5.32 -12.69 -34.61
CA ARG A 510 6.59 -11.97 -34.86
C ARG A 510 6.81 -11.64 -36.35
N PRO A 511 7.03 -10.37 -36.73
CA PRO A 511 7.03 -9.94 -38.13
C PRO A 511 8.26 -10.39 -38.92
N GLU A 512 9.41 -10.62 -38.28
CA GLU A 512 10.60 -11.17 -38.98
C GLU A 512 10.38 -12.63 -39.46
N HIS A 513 9.32 -13.28 -38.97
CA HIS A 513 8.88 -14.61 -39.38
C HIS A 513 7.52 -14.60 -40.11
N ASN A 514 6.94 -13.45 -40.46
CA ASN A 514 5.69 -13.40 -41.24
C ASN A 514 5.84 -13.95 -42.69
N LEU A 515 7.08 -14.17 -43.15
CA LEU A 515 7.41 -14.85 -44.40
C LEU A 515 7.74 -16.34 -44.23
N ASP A 516 7.76 -16.85 -43.00
CA ASP A 516 7.93 -18.27 -42.67
C ASP A 516 6.71 -18.77 -41.86
N PRO A 517 5.69 -19.34 -42.54
CA PRO A 517 4.51 -19.88 -41.88
C PRO A 517 4.83 -20.87 -40.75
N SER A 518 5.96 -21.59 -40.82
CA SER A 518 6.30 -22.60 -39.81
C SER A 518 6.53 -22.01 -38.42
N TRP A 519 6.98 -20.76 -38.31
CA TRP A 519 7.31 -20.15 -37.01
C TRP A 519 6.13 -20.08 -36.04
N SER A 520 4.91 -19.85 -36.54
CA SER A 520 3.70 -19.71 -35.71
C SER A 520 2.74 -20.91 -35.79
N GLU A 521 2.95 -21.82 -36.74
CA GLU A 521 2.11 -23.00 -36.99
C GLU A 521 2.76 -24.32 -36.57
N THR A 522 3.94 -24.31 -35.94
CA THR A 522 4.62 -25.53 -35.46
C THR A 522 4.81 -25.58 -33.94
N GLY A 523 4.66 -26.79 -33.39
CA GLY A 523 4.99 -27.16 -32.01
C GLY A 523 4.36 -26.28 -30.92
N ASP A 524 5.14 -26.06 -29.86
CA ASP A 524 4.83 -25.26 -28.67
C ASP A 524 4.21 -23.89 -28.99
N ARG A 525 4.63 -23.25 -30.09
CA ARG A 525 4.19 -21.90 -30.47
C ARG A 525 2.77 -21.89 -31.04
N PHE A 526 2.40 -22.95 -31.77
CA PHE A 526 1.02 -23.15 -32.20
C PHE A 526 0.09 -23.36 -30.99
N LEU A 527 0.53 -24.12 -29.98
CA LEU A 527 -0.24 -24.28 -28.74
C LEU A 527 -0.44 -22.94 -27.99
N ILE A 528 0.60 -22.09 -27.92
CA ILE A 528 0.50 -20.74 -27.34
C ILE A 528 -0.44 -19.85 -28.16
N LYS A 529 -0.40 -19.92 -29.50
CA LYS A 529 -1.28 -19.19 -30.42
C LYS A 529 -2.75 -19.59 -30.23
N LEU A 530 -3.05 -20.89 -30.17
CA LEU A 530 -4.40 -21.39 -29.90
C LEU A 530 -4.87 -21.04 -28.48
N PHE A 531 -3.98 -21.09 -27.48
CA PHE A 531 -4.33 -20.69 -26.11
C PHE A 531 -4.63 -19.20 -26.00
N ARG A 532 -3.86 -18.33 -26.66
CA ARG A 532 -4.18 -16.90 -26.77
C ARG A 532 -5.57 -16.70 -27.37
N ASP A 533 -5.84 -17.37 -28.49
CA ASP A 533 -7.13 -17.23 -29.17
C ASP A 533 -8.29 -17.73 -28.30
N TYR A 534 -8.13 -18.84 -27.57
CA TYR A 534 -9.10 -19.33 -26.57
C TYR A 534 -9.38 -18.29 -25.46
N VAL A 535 -8.35 -17.65 -24.91
CA VAL A 535 -8.49 -16.71 -23.78
C VAL A 535 -9.06 -15.35 -24.22
N PHE A 536 -8.66 -14.82 -25.37
CA PHE A 536 -8.94 -13.43 -25.77
C PHE A 536 -9.95 -13.26 -26.92
N HIS A 537 -10.20 -14.30 -27.72
CA HIS A 537 -11.18 -14.26 -28.83
C HIS A 537 -12.46 -15.03 -28.46
N GLN A 538 -12.95 -14.81 -27.23
CA GLN A 538 -14.19 -15.40 -26.71
C GLN A 538 -15.38 -15.00 -27.60
N VAL A 539 -16.29 -15.96 -27.85
CA VAL A 539 -17.53 -15.73 -28.62
C VAL A 539 -18.73 -16.34 -27.91
N THR A 540 -19.91 -15.78 -28.17
CA THR A 540 -21.20 -16.35 -27.75
C THR A 540 -21.58 -17.57 -28.60
N GLU A 541 -22.57 -18.34 -28.15
CA GLU A 541 -23.28 -19.35 -28.95
C GLU A 541 -23.83 -18.82 -30.29
N SER A 542 -24.03 -17.50 -30.39
CA SER A 542 -24.47 -16.78 -31.59
C SER A 542 -23.30 -16.19 -32.41
N GLY A 543 -22.06 -16.63 -32.15
CA GLY A 543 -20.85 -16.23 -32.89
C GLY A 543 -20.43 -14.76 -32.70
N LYS A 544 -21.00 -14.05 -31.73
CA LYS A 544 -20.66 -12.64 -31.47
C LYS A 544 -19.48 -12.55 -30.51
N PRO A 545 -18.52 -11.62 -30.70
CA PRO A 545 -17.46 -11.38 -29.73
C PRO A 545 -18.00 -11.12 -28.32
N TRP A 546 -17.39 -11.77 -27.34
CA TRP A 546 -17.69 -11.66 -25.91
C TRP A 546 -16.39 -11.28 -25.17
N MET A 547 -16.51 -10.77 -23.94
CA MET A 547 -15.35 -10.35 -23.15
C MET A 547 -15.63 -10.55 -21.66
N ASP A 548 -15.30 -11.74 -21.13
CA ASP A 548 -15.26 -11.96 -19.69
C ASP A 548 -13.83 -11.87 -19.15
N MET A 549 -13.62 -10.92 -18.24
CA MET A 549 -12.39 -10.74 -17.49
C MET A 549 -12.18 -11.84 -16.44
N ALA A 550 -13.25 -12.46 -15.91
CA ALA A 550 -13.11 -13.55 -14.95
C ALA A 550 -12.51 -14.79 -15.63
N HIS A 551 -13.00 -15.17 -16.82
CA HIS A 551 -12.38 -16.17 -17.69
C HIS A 551 -10.90 -15.86 -17.97
N ILE A 552 -10.57 -14.63 -18.39
CA ILE A 552 -9.17 -14.25 -18.71
C ILE A 552 -8.26 -14.43 -17.50
N VAL A 553 -8.63 -13.83 -16.36
CA VAL A 553 -7.84 -13.92 -15.12
C VAL A 553 -7.73 -15.37 -14.64
N GLN A 554 -8.81 -16.16 -14.72
CA GLN A 554 -8.79 -17.56 -14.31
C GLN A 554 -7.87 -18.41 -15.20
N CYS A 555 -7.92 -18.25 -16.52
CA CYS A 555 -7.09 -19.03 -17.44
C CYS A 555 -5.61 -18.66 -17.33
N LEU A 556 -5.29 -17.37 -17.16
CA LEU A 556 -3.91 -16.94 -16.93
C LEU A 556 -3.39 -17.36 -15.54
N ASN A 557 -4.21 -17.33 -14.48
CA ASN A 557 -3.83 -17.85 -13.16
C ASN A 557 -3.59 -19.37 -13.18
N LYS A 558 -4.39 -20.13 -13.93
CA LYS A 558 -4.18 -21.59 -14.15
C LYS A 558 -2.89 -21.87 -14.91
N LEU A 559 -2.59 -21.06 -15.94
CA LEU A 559 -1.34 -21.14 -16.71
C LEU A 559 -0.11 -20.81 -15.84
N ASP A 560 -0.17 -19.77 -15.00
CA ASP A 560 0.90 -19.39 -14.08
C ASP A 560 1.17 -20.50 -13.04
N ALA A 561 0.11 -21.02 -12.43
CA ALA A 561 0.19 -22.16 -11.51
C ALA A 561 0.67 -23.46 -12.20
N GLY A 562 0.46 -23.61 -13.51
CA GLY A 562 0.81 -24.82 -14.26
C GLY A 562 -0.05 -26.03 -13.87
N VAL A 563 -1.35 -25.82 -13.62
CA VAL A 563 -2.24 -26.88 -13.10
C VAL A 563 -2.42 -28.05 -14.08
N SER A 564 -2.73 -29.23 -13.53
CA SER A 564 -3.01 -30.45 -14.30
C SER A 564 -4.41 -30.49 -14.96
N GLU A 565 -5.24 -29.46 -14.75
CA GLU A 565 -6.49 -29.27 -15.48
C GLU A 565 -6.21 -29.21 -17.00
N LYS A 566 -7.05 -29.86 -17.79
CA LYS A 566 -6.94 -29.86 -19.26
C LYS A 566 -7.92 -28.87 -19.88
N VAL A 567 -7.43 -28.12 -20.86
CA VAL A 567 -8.20 -27.21 -21.70
C VAL A 567 -8.30 -27.75 -23.13
N GLN A 568 -9.45 -27.56 -23.76
CA GLN A 568 -9.66 -27.85 -25.17
C GLN A 568 -9.39 -26.59 -25.99
N LEU A 569 -8.43 -26.70 -26.91
CA LEU A 569 -8.05 -25.66 -27.86
C LEU A 569 -8.47 -26.08 -29.27
N VAL A 570 -9.01 -25.15 -30.05
CA VAL A 570 -9.55 -25.41 -31.40
C VAL A 570 -8.94 -24.41 -32.37
N SER A 571 -8.51 -24.86 -33.55
CA SER A 571 -7.97 -24.00 -34.60
C SER A 571 -9.05 -23.17 -35.29
N ARG A 572 -8.66 -22.03 -35.91
CA ARG A 572 -9.58 -21.05 -36.52
C ARG A 572 -10.42 -21.60 -37.67
N ASP A 573 -9.96 -22.66 -38.32
CA ASP A 573 -10.63 -23.41 -39.37
C ASP A 573 -11.52 -24.54 -38.84
N GLY A 574 -11.54 -24.78 -37.52
CA GLY A 574 -12.32 -25.82 -36.85
C GLY A 574 -11.77 -27.24 -36.99
N ASN A 575 -10.73 -27.46 -37.80
CA ASN A 575 -10.27 -28.81 -38.18
C ASN A 575 -9.40 -29.49 -37.12
N ASN A 576 -8.67 -28.73 -36.30
CA ASN A 576 -7.77 -29.28 -35.28
C ASN A 576 -8.31 -28.99 -33.88
N LEU A 577 -8.48 -30.05 -33.09
CA LEU A 577 -8.90 -30.02 -31.69
C LEU A 577 -7.79 -30.64 -30.85
N ILE A 578 -7.18 -29.85 -29.96
CA ILE A 578 -6.07 -30.28 -29.10
C ILE A 578 -6.52 -30.18 -27.63
N VAL A 579 -6.28 -31.23 -26.85
CA VAL A 579 -6.57 -31.26 -25.41
C VAL A 579 -5.25 -31.33 -24.63
N VAL A 580 -4.93 -30.25 -23.91
CA VAL A 580 -3.61 -30.00 -23.31
C VAL A 580 -3.76 -29.48 -21.88
N SER A 581 -2.83 -29.78 -20.96
CA SER A 581 -2.91 -29.22 -19.60
C SER A 581 -2.32 -27.82 -19.50
N TYR A 582 -2.75 -27.04 -18.50
CA TYR A 582 -2.12 -25.74 -18.22
C TYR A 582 -0.65 -25.89 -17.83
N GLY A 583 -0.25 -27.00 -17.19
CA GLY A 583 1.14 -27.35 -16.94
C GLY A 583 1.96 -27.56 -18.21
N ASP A 584 1.38 -28.20 -19.24
CA ASP A 584 2.04 -28.36 -20.54
C ASP A 584 2.16 -27.03 -21.28
N LEU A 585 1.08 -26.24 -21.34
CA LEU A 585 1.08 -24.90 -21.92
C LEU A 585 2.10 -23.97 -21.25
N ARG A 586 2.28 -24.09 -19.93
CA ARG A 586 3.30 -23.34 -19.20
C ARG A 586 4.71 -23.74 -19.62
N ARG A 587 4.98 -25.05 -19.77
CA ARG A 587 6.28 -25.54 -20.28
C ARG A 587 6.55 -25.02 -21.69
N CYS A 588 5.56 -25.07 -22.58
CA CYS A 588 5.65 -24.49 -23.92
C CYS A 588 5.98 -22.98 -23.90
N LEU A 589 5.27 -22.21 -23.07
CA LEU A 589 5.50 -20.77 -22.93
C LEU A 589 6.90 -20.45 -22.41
N GLU A 590 7.39 -21.19 -21.40
CA GLU A 590 8.72 -20.99 -20.85
C GLU A 590 9.84 -21.43 -21.81
N ALA A 591 9.64 -22.50 -22.58
CA ALA A 591 10.58 -22.95 -23.60
C ALA A 591 10.71 -21.94 -24.76
N ALA A 592 9.59 -21.56 -25.39
CA ALA A 592 9.58 -20.61 -26.51
C ALA A 592 10.09 -19.21 -26.11
N PHE A 593 9.83 -18.76 -24.87
CA PHE A 593 10.40 -17.50 -24.37
C PHE A 593 11.91 -17.59 -24.14
N ARG A 594 12.41 -18.74 -23.64
CA ARG A 594 13.84 -18.96 -23.38
C ARG A 594 14.63 -18.98 -24.68
N GLU A 595 14.13 -19.67 -25.70
CA GLU A 595 14.74 -19.75 -27.03
C GLU A 595 14.95 -18.34 -27.63
N LEU A 596 13.90 -17.52 -27.64
CA LEU A 596 13.98 -16.12 -28.09
C LEU A 596 14.99 -15.31 -27.27
N SER A 597 15.03 -15.51 -25.95
CA SER A 597 15.97 -14.84 -25.05
C SER A 597 17.43 -15.20 -25.33
N THR A 598 17.71 -16.45 -25.73
CA THR A 598 19.07 -16.89 -26.11
C THR A 598 19.48 -16.42 -27.51
N THR A 599 18.54 -16.37 -28.47
CA THR A 599 18.80 -15.90 -29.83
C THR A 599 19.07 -14.39 -29.89
N ALA A 600 18.52 -13.61 -28.96
CA ALA A 600 18.74 -12.16 -28.84
C ALA A 600 20.15 -11.74 -28.34
N SER A 601 21.13 -12.67 -28.31
CA SER A 601 22.49 -12.43 -27.81
C SER A 601 23.34 -11.50 -28.70
N VAL A 602 22.93 -11.23 -29.95
CA VAL A 602 23.52 -10.17 -30.78
C VAL A 602 22.85 -8.83 -30.47
N VAL A 603 23.21 -8.23 -29.33
CA VAL A 603 22.78 -6.88 -28.96
C VAL A 603 23.38 -5.86 -29.94
N PRO A 604 22.58 -5.05 -30.66
CA PRO A 604 23.11 -3.93 -31.43
C PRO A 604 23.74 -2.91 -30.48
N ARG A 605 25.01 -2.55 -30.74
CA ARG A 605 25.64 -1.42 -30.03
C ARG A 605 25.01 -0.12 -30.54
N HIS A 606 24.27 0.54 -29.67
CA HIS A 606 23.83 1.93 -29.79
C HIS A 606 24.56 2.77 -28.72
#